data_AF-A0A3D3RHG7-F1
#
_entry.id   AF-A0A3D3RHG7-F1
#
_cell.length_a   1.000
_cell.length_b   1.000
_cell.length_c   1.000
_cell.angle_alpha   90.00
_cell.angle_beta   90.00
_cell.angle_gamma   90.00
#
_symmetry.space_group_name_H-M   'P 1'
#
loop_
_entity.id
_entity.type
_entity.pdbx_description
1 polymer ?
#
loop_
_entity_poly.entity_id
_entity_poly.type
_entity_poly.pdbx_seq_one_letter_code
_entity_poly.pdbx_strand_id
1 'polypeptide(L)'
;MTSFLSNRTIRSVCLAAFCGLLLFLMNCSLFAEEKPSAISFQDVTNAAQIAFQHRSPVTVKRHLHLMMGSGVGWIDFDRDGYPDLYCAQGEAWSNVELKQSQPVDIALSNRLYWNRRNSQFQDVTAVSGLTVLNYSMGIAVGDYNHDGFDDLYVSAFGRNLLYC
;
A
#
# COMPACT_ATOMS: atom_id res chain seq x y z
N MET A 1 -16.41 -63.33 -48.15
CA MET A 1 -17.14 -62.04 -48.23
C MET A 1 -17.58 -61.65 -46.82
N THR A 2 -16.79 -61.40 -45.77
CA THR A 2 -15.50 -60.72 -45.57
C THR A 2 -15.31 -59.41 -46.33
N SER A 3 -15.18 -58.35 -45.52
CA SER A 3 -14.59 -57.03 -45.78
C SER A 3 -15.30 -56.10 -46.78
N PHE A 4 -16.24 -55.26 -46.34
CA PHE A 4 -16.45 -53.96 -47.04
C PHE A 4 -17.02 -52.78 -46.21
N LEU A 5 -17.40 -52.97 -44.94
CA LEU A 5 -18.00 -51.86 -44.14
C LEU A 5 -17.09 -51.27 -43.02
N SER A 6 -15.87 -51.77 -42.83
CA SER A 6 -15.00 -51.31 -41.71
C SER A 6 -14.08 -50.11 -42.07
N ASN A 7 -13.73 -49.92 -43.35
CA ASN A 7 -12.66 -48.97 -43.73
C ASN A 7 -13.08 -47.50 -43.89
N ARG A 8 -14.37 -47.18 -44.03
CA ARG A 8 -14.84 -45.79 -44.23
C ARG A 8 -14.94 -45.01 -42.93
N THR A 9 -15.35 -45.65 -41.84
CA THR A 9 -15.52 -45.01 -40.52
C THR A 9 -14.16 -44.74 -39.86
N ILE A 10 -13.19 -45.63 -40.01
CA ILE A 10 -11.84 -45.49 -39.43
C ILE A 10 -11.06 -44.35 -40.12
N ARG A 11 -11.17 -44.20 -41.45
CA ARG A 11 -10.49 -43.12 -42.18
C ARG A 11 -11.04 -41.72 -41.82
N SER A 12 -12.34 -41.58 -41.62
CA SER A 12 -12.97 -40.30 -41.23
C SER A 12 -12.65 -39.91 -39.79
N VAL A 13 -12.58 -40.87 -38.87
CA VAL A 13 -12.18 -40.64 -37.47
C VAL A 13 -10.69 -40.30 -37.37
N CYS A 14 -9.83 -40.97 -38.13
CA CYS A 14 -8.39 -40.65 -38.16
C CYS A 14 -8.10 -39.27 -38.77
N LEU A 15 -8.83 -38.84 -39.82
CA LEU A 15 -8.63 -37.54 -40.44
C LEU A 15 -9.15 -36.38 -39.57
N ALA A 16 -10.27 -36.57 -38.87
CA ALA A 16 -10.80 -35.60 -37.91
C ALA A 16 -9.91 -35.49 -36.66
N ALA A 17 -9.37 -36.60 -36.15
CA ALA A 17 -8.42 -36.61 -35.05
C ALA A 17 -7.08 -35.94 -35.42
N PHE A 18 -6.64 -36.09 -36.68
CA PHE A 18 -5.41 -35.47 -37.17
C PHE A 18 -5.55 -33.95 -37.35
N CYS A 19 -6.69 -33.47 -37.88
CA CYS A 19 -7.00 -32.03 -37.95
C CYS A 19 -7.21 -31.41 -36.56
N GLY A 20 -7.82 -32.13 -35.61
CA GLY A 20 -7.98 -31.68 -34.22
C GLY A 20 -6.63 -31.55 -33.50
N LEU A 21 -5.69 -32.48 -33.75
CA LEU A 21 -4.34 -32.42 -33.20
C LEU A 21 -3.51 -31.29 -33.83
N LEU A 22 -3.65 -31.03 -35.14
CA LEU A 22 -3.00 -29.90 -35.82
C LEU A 22 -3.53 -28.53 -35.36
N LEU A 23 -4.84 -28.41 -35.10
CA LEU A 23 -5.44 -27.21 -34.51
C LEU A 23 -5.07 -27.03 -33.03
N PHE A 24 -4.86 -28.12 -32.29
CA PHE A 24 -4.37 -28.08 -30.91
C PHE A 24 -2.89 -27.65 -30.84
N LEU A 25 -2.07 -28.08 -31.81
CA LEU A 25 -0.66 -27.71 -31.91
C LEU A 25 -0.45 -26.26 -32.42
N MET A 26 -1.35 -25.73 -33.26
CA MET A 26 -1.28 -24.31 -33.71
C MET A 26 -1.68 -23.28 -32.66
N ASN A 27 -2.39 -23.66 -31.59
CA ASN A 27 -2.70 -22.77 -30.47
C ASN A 27 -1.55 -22.63 -29.46
N CYS A 28 -0.42 -23.31 -29.68
CA CYS A 28 0.68 -23.40 -28.72
C CYS A 28 1.74 -22.28 -28.85
N SER A 29 1.51 -21.24 -29.66
CA SER A 29 2.53 -20.20 -29.91
C SER A 29 2.00 -18.76 -29.88
N LEU A 30 0.87 -18.49 -29.22
CA LEU A 30 0.33 -17.13 -29.10
C LEU A 30 0.34 -16.58 -27.67
N PHE A 31 1.29 -17.02 -26.84
CA PHE A 31 1.72 -16.23 -25.70
C PHE A 31 2.90 -15.39 -26.18
N ALA A 32 2.66 -14.12 -26.47
CA ALA A 32 3.73 -13.15 -26.56
C ALA A 32 4.45 -13.16 -25.21
N GLU A 33 5.74 -13.51 -25.20
CA GLU A 33 6.58 -13.38 -24.02
C GLU A 33 6.64 -11.90 -23.65
N GLU A 34 5.96 -11.53 -22.57
CA GLU A 34 6.00 -10.17 -22.07
C GLU A 34 7.44 -9.90 -21.62
N LYS A 35 8.15 -9.05 -22.38
CA LYS A 35 9.53 -8.68 -22.07
C LYS A 35 9.55 -8.17 -20.63
N PRO A 36 10.25 -8.84 -19.69
CA PRO A 36 10.23 -8.43 -18.31
C PRO A 36 10.71 -6.98 -18.21
N SER A 37 9.94 -6.17 -17.50
CA SER A 37 10.31 -4.81 -17.13
C SER A 37 11.74 -4.81 -16.57
N ALA A 38 12.59 -3.90 -17.05
CA ALA A 38 13.93 -3.71 -16.50
C ALA A 38 13.91 -3.22 -15.04
N ILE A 39 12.75 -2.77 -14.56
CA ILE A 39 12.53 -2.32 -13.20
C ILE A 39 11.89 -3.46 -12.41
N SER A 40 12.54 -3.85 -11.32
CA SER A 40 11.99 -4.74 -10.30
C SER A 40 11.71 -3.95 -9.01
N PHE A 41 10.64 -4.32 -8.33
CA PHE A 41 10.30 -3.80 -7.01
C PHE A 41 10.56 -4.90 -5.99
N GLN A 42 11.14 -4.53 -4.85
CA GLN A 42 11.35 -5.41 -3.72
C GLN A 42 10.67 -4.83 -2.50
N ASP A 43 9.86 -5.63 -1.83
CA ASP A 43 9.36 -5.29 -0.50
C ASP A 43 10.50 -5.37 0.51
N VAL A 44 10.88 -4.23 1.07
CA VAL A 44 11.91 -4.09 2.09
C VAL A 44 11.33 -3.71 3.46
N THR A 45 10.01 -3.70 3.63
CA THR A 45 9.32 -3.21 4.83
C THR A 45 9.88 -3.84 6.11
N ASN A 46 10.05 -5.16 6.12
CA ASN A 46 10.64 -5.89 7.25
C ASN A 46 12.13 -5.58 7.46
N ALA A 47 12.91 -5.51 6.36
CA ALA A 47 14.34 -5.20 6.43
C ALA A 47 14.59 -3.77 6.94
N ALA A 48 13.70 -2.84 6.56
CA ALA A 48 13.71 -1.46 6.97
C ALA A 48 13.08 -1.21 8.34
N GLN A 49 12.47 -2.23 8.96
CA GLN A 49 11.83 -2.16 10.27
C GLN A 49 10.65 -1.18 10.34
N ILE A 50 9.96 -0.97 9.22
CA ILE A 50 8.77 -0.12 9.15
C ILE A 50 7.54 -1.01 9.38
N ALA A 51 6.77 -0.78 10.44
CA ALA A 51 5.60 -1.59 10.79
C ALA A 51 4.26 -0.86 10.56
N PHE A 52 4.28 0.21 9.77
CA PHE A 52 3.11 1.07 9.59
C PHE A 52 1.99 0.36 8.82
N GLN A 53 0.78 0.42 9.38
CA GLN A 53 -0.44 0.00 8.71
C GLN A 53 -1.48 1.10 8.85
N HIS A 54 -1.90 1.66 7.72
CA HIS A 54 -2.99 2.62 7.70
C HIS A 54 -4.29 1.92 8.08
N ARG A 55 -5.04 2.51 9.02
CA ARG A 55 -6.32 2.01 9.49
C ARG A 55 -7.40 3.04 9.17
N SER A 56 -8.45 2.58 8.50
CA SER A 56 -9.66 3.36 8.25
C SER A 56 -10.85 2.62 8.88
N PRO A 57 -11.82 3.32 9.49
CA PRO A 57 -12.95 2.68 10.14
C PRO A 57 -13.85 1.96 9.13
N VAL A 58 -14.27 0.75 9.47
CA VAL A 58 -15.29 0.01 8.72
C VAL A 58 -16.67 0.52 9.14
N THR A 59 -17.37 1.20 8.24
CA THR A 59 -18.70 1.77 8.52
C THR A 59 -19.63 1.65 7.32
N VAL A 60 -20.92 1.49 7.59
CA VAL A 60 -21.97 1.53 6.56
C VAL A 60 -22.26 2.97 6.08
N LYS A 61 -21.87 3.98 6.87
CA LYS A 61 -22.02 5.39 6.52
C LYS A 61 -20.91 5.81 5.57
N ARG A 62 -21.28 6.35 4.41
CA ARG A 62 -20.34 6.81 3.37
C ARG A 62 -19.90 8.24 3.66
N HIS A 63 -18.89 8.40 4.52
CA HIS A 63 -18.29 9.71 4.76
C HIS A 63 -17.22 10.01 3.70
N LEU A 64 -17.26 11.22 3.13
CA LEU A 64 -16.36 11.59 2.02
C LEU A 64 -14.87 11.50 2.38
N HIS A 65 -14.49 11.90 3.60
CA HIS A 65 -13.10 11.83 4.06
C HIS A 65 -12.56 10.40 4.12
N LEU A 66 -13.42 9.39 4.31
CA LEU A 66 -13.01 7.98 4.34
C LEU A 66 -12.64 7.42 2.96
N MET A 67 -12.99 8.13 1.89
CA MET A 67 -12.55 7.82 0.53
C MET A 67 -11.14 8.36 0.25
N MET A 68 -10.64 9.25 1.10
CA MET A 68 -9.26 9.74 1.02
C MET A 68 -8.36 8.78 1.81
N GLY A 69 -7.31 8.29 1.16
CA GLY A 69 -6.28 7.52 1.84
C GLY A 69 -5.35 8.41 2.67
N SER A 70 -4.50 7.77 3.46
CA SER A 70 -3.39 8.45 4.12
C SER A 70 -2.27 8.79 3.14
N GLY A 71 -1.59 9.90 3.41
CA GLY A 71 -0.32 10.27 2.81
C GLY A 71 0.90 9.86 3.67
N VAL A 72 2.08 10.05 3.08
CA VAL A 72 3.38 9.99 3.78
C VAL A 72 4.20 11.22 3.42
N GLY A 73 5.12 11.62 4.29
CA GLY A 73 6.04 12.74 4.09
C GLY A 73 7.46 12.34 4.46
N TRP A 74 8.43 12.81 3.67
CA TRP A 74 9.85 12.73 3.98
C TRP A 74 10.28 14.04 4.63
N ILE A 75 10.90 13.97 5.80
CA ILE A 75 11.27 15.12 6.63
C ILE A 75 12.64 14.87 7.29
N ASP A 76 13.55 15.83 7.32
CA ASP A 76 14.82 15.72 8.05
C ASP A 76 14.68 16.42 9.41
N PHE A 77 14.03 15.77 10.38
CA PHE A 77 13.60 16.45 11.62
C PHE A 77 14.77 16.68 12.60
N ASP A 78 15.83 15.87 12.52
CA ASP A 78 17.02 15.99 13.36
C ASP A 78 18.21 16.65 12.65
N ARG A 79 18.05 16.98 11.36
CA ARG A 79 19.03 17.67 10.51
C ARG A 79 20.32 16.87 10.32
N ASP A 80 20.23 15.56 10.31
CA ASP A 80 21.38 14.70 10.11
C ASP A 80 21.70 14.44 8.62
N GLY A 81 20.87 14.98 7.72
CA GLY A 81 20.96 14.87 6.27
C GLY A 81 20.31 13.61 5.70
N TYR A 82 19.64 12.81 6.53
CA TYR A 82 18.95 11.60 6.13
C TYR A 82 17.45 11.75 6.38
N PRO A 83 16.62 11.84 5.32
CA PRO A 83 15.18 11.99 5.50
C PRO A 83 14.57 10.86 6.32
N ASP A 84 13.74 11.26 7.28
CA ASP A 84 12.86 10.46 8.11
C ASP A 84 11.49 10.32 7.47
N LEU A 85 10.73 9.34 7.95
CA LEU A 85 9.43 9.01 7.39
C LEU A 85 8.31 9.35 8.36
N TYR A 86 7.45 10.30 7.97
CA TYR A 86 6.18 10.55 8.63
C TYR A 86 5.04 9.88 7.87
N CYS A 87 4.19 9.13 8.58
CA CYS A 87 2.99 8.51 8.03
C CYS A 87 1.76 9.11 8.70
N ALA A 88 0.86 9.69 7.90
CA ALA A 88 -0.47 10.03 8.39
C ALA A 88 -1.22 8.76 8.79
N GLN A 89 -2.16 8.85 9.73
CA GLN A 89 -2.97 7.73 10.17
C GLN A 89 -4.44 8.12 10.16
N GLY A 90 -5.29 7.12 9.94
CA GLY A 90 -6.72 7.25 10.11
C GLY A 90 -7.16 6.93 11.54
N GLU A 91 -8.25 7.55 11.97
CA GLU A 91 -8.78 7.36 13.32
C GLU A 91 -9.71 6.13 13.39
N ALA A 92 -9.72 5.41 14.52
CA ALA A 92 -10.84 4.52 14.79
C ALA A 92 -12.08 5.35 15.11
N TRP A 93 -13.14 5.14 14.32
CA TRP A 93 -14.45 5.67 14.64
C TRP A 93 -15.05 4.93 15.83
N SER A 94 -14.61 5.28 17.04
CA SER A 94 -15.43 5.08 18.23
C SER A 94 -16.33 6.29 18.36
N ASN A 95 -17.61 6.06 18.65
CA ASN A 95 -18.60 7.11 18.83
C ASN A 95 -18.01 8.18 19.76
N VAL A 96 -18.04 9.45 19.34
CA VAL A 96 -17.44 10.58 20.07
C VAL A 96 -17.94 10.66 21.53
N GLU A 97 -19.12 10.08 21.83
CA GLU A 97 -19.72 9.95 23.15
C GLU A 97 -19.06 8.89 24.06
N LEU A 98 -18.33 7.90 23.51
CA LEU A 98 -17.63 6.84 24.26
C LEU A 98 -16.15 7.17 24.52
N LYS A 99 -15.63 8.28 23.99
CA LYS A 99 -14.20 8.65 24.03
C LYS A 99 -13.66 8.94 25.43
N GLN A 100 -14.49 9.08 26.45
CA GLN A 100 -14.02 9.45 27.80
C GLN A 100 -13.49 8.27 28.62
N SER A 101 -13.68 7.02 28.18
CA SER A 101 -13.41 5.85 29.04
C SER A 101 -12.59 4.73 28.39
N GLN A 102 -12.19 4.86 27.12
CA GLN A 102 -11.37 3.84 26.46
C GLN A 102 -9.89 4.23 26.43
N PRO A 103 -8.98 3.28 26.65
CA PRO A 103 -7.55 3.54 26.50
C PRO A 103 -7.25 4.02 25.08
N VAL A 104 -6.43 5.06 24.99
CA VAL A 104 -5.93 5.61 23.72
C VAL A 104 -5.12 4.53 23.01
N ASP A 105 -5.65 3.98 21.92
CA ASP A 105 -4.85 3.10 21.05
C ASP A 105 -3.90 3.97 20.23
N ILE A 106 -2.67 4.14 20.74
CA ILE A 106 -1.59 4.87 20.06
C ILE A 106 -1.27 4.27 18.69
N ALA A 107 -1.73 3.06 18.34
CA ALA A 107 -1.57 2.55 16.99
C ALA A 107 -2.37 3.34 15.94
N LEU A 108 -3.35 4.13 16.38
CA LEU A 108 -4.18 5.01 15.57
C LEU A 108 -3.66 6.46 15.53
N SER A 109 -2.52 6.76 16.12
CA SER A 109 -1.85 8.04 15.89
C SER A 109 -1.07 8.01 14.59
N ASN A 110 -0.78 9.19 14.06
CA ASN A 110 0.25 9.34 13.03
C ASN A 110 1.57 8.74 13.51
N ARG A 111 2.45 8.35 12.59
CA ARG A 111 3.72 7.70 12.92
C ARG A 111 4.90 8.52 12.43
N LEU A 112 5.95 8.58 13.24
CA LEU A 112 7.25 9.10 12.85
C LEU A 112 8.30 8.00 13.00
N TYR A 113 9.01 7.77 11.92
CA TYR A 113 10.10 6.80 11.82
C TYR A 113 11.41 7.53 11.58
N TRP A 114 12.30 7.48 12.57
CA TRP A 114 13.63 8.05 12.49
C TRP A 114 14.55 7.13 11.69
N ASN A 115 15.25 7.69 10.71
CA ASN A 115 16.19 7.00 9.85
C ASN A 115 17.49 6.71 10.62
N ARG A 116 17.65 5.46 11.04
CA ARG A 116 18.86 5.01 11.76
C ARG A 116 20.05 4.77 10.83
N ARG A 117 19.95 5.22 9.57
CA ARG A 117 20.86 4.94 8.46
C ARG A 117 20.84 3.46 8.10
N ASN A 118 21.64 3.08 7.10
CA ASN A 118 21.72 1.70 6.61
C ASN A 118 20.36 1.11 6.23
N SER A 119 19.45 1.95 5.73
CA SER A 119 18.09 1.59 5.32
C SER A 119 17.22 1.03 6.45
N GLN A 120 17.52 1.35 7.71
CA GLN A 120 16.72 0.96 8.88
C GLN A 120 16.03 2.16 9.52
N PHE A 121 14.81 1.95 10.00
CA PHE A 121 14.01 2.96 10.65
C PHE A 121 13.60 2.55 12.06
N GLN A 122 13.48 3.53 12.95
CA GLN A 122 12.99 3.34 14.31
C GLN A 122 11.71 4.14 14.50
N ASP A 123 10.63 3.48 14.95
CA ASP A 123 9.42 4.19 15.39
C ASP A 123 9.75 5.04 16.64
N VAL A 124 9.69 6.36 16.48
CA VAL A 124 9.93 7.36 17.54
C VAL A 124 8.66 8.12 17.90
N THR A 125 7.49 7.66 17.43
CA THR A 125 6.18 8.34 17.60
C THR A 125 5.88 8.72 19.04
N ALA A 126 6.11 7.80 19.98
CA ALA A 126 5.78 8.01 21.39
C ALA A 126 6.69 9.07 22.05
N VAL A 127 7.97 9.10 21.67
CA VAL A 127 8.96 10.03 22.25
C VAL A 127 8.95 11.39 21.57
N SER A 128 8.48 11.49 20.32
CA SER A 128 8.31 12.76 19.60
C SER A 128 7.05 13.53 19.99
N GLY A 129 6.15 12.93 20.77
CA GLY A 129 4.87 13.54 21.15
C GLY A 129 3.84 13.56 20.01
N LEU A 130 4.11 12.90 18.88
CA LEU A 130 3.23 12.81 17.70
C LEU A 130 2.09 11.79 17.88
N THR A 131 1.55 11.69 19.09
CA THR A 131 0.50 10.72 19.45
C THR A 131 -0.91 11.27 19.27
N VAL A 132 -1.08 12.34 18.48
CA VAL A 132 -2.39 12.93 18.22
C VAL A 132 -3.25 11.94 17.44
N LEU A 133 -4.47 11.71 17.94
CA LEU A 133 -5.48 10.90 17.27
C LEU A 133 -6.36 11.80 16.40
N ASN A 134 -6.26 11.63 15.09
CA ASN A 134 -7.05 12.33 14.10
C ASN A 134 -7.13 11.52 12.81
N TYR A 135 -8.08 11.84 11.93
CA TYR A 135 -8.12 11.28 10.59
C TYR A 135 -7.26 12.14 9.66
N SER A 136 -5.95 11.88 9.63
CA SER A 136 -4.98 12.62 8.82
C SER A 136 -4.96 12.16 7.37
N MET A 137 -4.68 13.08 6.45
CA MET A 137 -4.73 12.83 5.01
C MET A 137 -3.47 13.33 4.32
N GLY A 138 -3.37 14.64 4.07
CA GLY A 138 -2.28 15.26 3.33
C GLY A 138 -1.18 15.75 4.26
N ILE A 139 0.06 15.71 3.80
CA ILE A 139 1.24 16.17 4.51
C ILE A 139 1.99 17.15 3.60
N ALA A 140 2.42 18.28 4.16
CA ALA A 140 3.34 19.22 3.53
C ALA A 140 4.51 19.45 4.49
N VAL A 141 5.72 19.50 3.94
CA VAL A 141 6.97 19.67 4.68
C VAL A 141 7.66 20.94 4.19
N GLY A 142 8.18 21.73 5.12
CA GLY A 142 9.07 22.85 4.83
C GLY A 142 9.24 23.78 6.03
N ASP A 143 10.32 24.54 6.06
CA ASP A 143 10.63 25.54 7.09
C ASP A 143 9.64 26.73 7.01
N TYR A 144 8.54 26.65 7.77
CA TYR A 144 7.44 27.62 7.77
C TYR A 144 7.76 28.80 8.70
N ASN A 145 8.43 28.55 9.82
CA ASN A 145 8.74 29.58 10.82
C ASN A 145 10.12 30.26 10.62
N HIS A 146 10.93 29.79 9.65
CA HIS A 146 12.29 30.23 9.36
C HIS A 146 13.31 29.98 10.48
N ASP A 147 13.15 28.92 11.28
CA ASP A 147 14.13 28.51 12.29
C ASP A 147 15.20 27.53 11.76
N GLY A 148 15.05 27.11 10.50
CA GLY A 148 15.96 26.22 9.81
C GLY A 148 15.75 24.74 10.11
N PHE A 149 14.62 24.37 10.74
CA PHE A 149 14.11 23.01 10.81
C PHE A 149 12.95 22.83 9.83
N ASP A 150 12.76 21.61 9.33
CA ASP A 150 11.61 21.30 8.51
C ASP A 150 10.36 21.23 9.40
N ASP A 151 9.34 22.04 9.07
CA ASP A 151 8.04 21.99 9.73
C ASP A 151 7.09 21.02 8.99
N LEU A 152 6.11 20.49 9.73
CA LEU A 152 5.13 19.54 9.20
C LEU A 152 3.72 20.11 9.31
N TYR A 153 3.08 20.35 8.17
CA TYR A 153 1.64 20.62 8.10
C TYR A 153 0.86 19.37 7.69
N VAL A 154 -0.11 18.97 8.52
CA VAL A 154 -0.93 17.77 8.31
C VAL A 154 -2.39 18.17 8.22
N SER A 155 -3.01 17.90 7.06
CA SER A 155 -4.45 18.05 6.90
C SER A 155 -5.18 16.87 7.51
N ALA A 156 -6.30 17.15 8.18
CA ALA A 156 -7.10 16.11 8.82
C ALA A 156 -8.58 16.46 8.81
N PHE A 157 -9.42 15.44 8.99
CA PHE A 157 -10.84 15.69 9.24
C PHE A 157 -11.00 16.46 10.56
N GLY A 158 -11.57 17.66 10.49
CA GLY A 158 -11.70 18.55 11.64
C GLY A 158 -10.52 19.53 11.74
N ARG A 159 -9.61 19.29 12.69
CA ARG A 159 -8.48 20.19 12.96
C ARG A 159 -7.23 19.73 12.22
N ASN A 160 -6.64 20.62 11.44
CA ASN A 160 -5.30 20.42 10.88
C ASN A 160 -4.24 20.60 11.97
N LEU A 161 -3.08 20.00 11.75
CA LEU A 161 -1.94 20.05 12.66
C LEU A 161 -0.78 20.76 11.97
N LEU A 162 -0.07 21.59 12.73
CA LEU A 162 1.20 22.18 12.33
C LEU A 162 2.20 21.88 13.44
N TYR A 163 3.33 21.28 13.08
CA TYR A 163 4.45 21.01 13.97
C TYR A 163 5.62 21.87 13.52
N CYS A 164 6.12 22.68 14.44
CA CYS A 164 7.33 23.48 14.34
C CYS A 164 8.21 23.19 15.56
#